data_AF-C9RHA1-F1
#
_entry.id   AF-C9RHA1-F1
#
_cell.length_a   1.000
_cell.length_b   1.000
_cell.length_c   1.000
_cell.angle_alpha   90.00
_cell.angle_beta   90.00
_cell.angle_gamma   90.00
#
_symmetry.space_group_name_H-M   'P 1'
#
loop_
_entity.id
_entity.type
_entity.pdbx_description
1 polymer ?
#
loop_
_entity_poly.entity_id
_entity_poly.type
_entity_poly.pdbx_seq_one_letter_code
_entity_poly.pdbx_strand_id
1 'polypeptide(L)'
;MDLYAIAESLVSHYGYVGIFLISFTEAFIQPIPPDVFIIGASYFGLNPIITAIVATVGTTLGGIFGYFLGYKLGHPIFVKIFGEKYLKKGEEFFDKYGVYGVVLAGFSPLPYKVIAWLAGIFEMDLTLFAIGTIVGRLPRFLAVAYFGNVLQKFYDIKTMNFGNINIYNFNYNLFYIINSHYNPILDIFMIILSKTVYPLVGVIALTLLIKNRKLGIKLVFCLIFAVILTYVLKYIIYEPRPYLVLSNVHLLLYKGVESSFPSGHTVLAFATATFLFFGYSRKLGILFLIWAFLVGYSRVYVGVHYPIDVFAGMIIGIVCGYIINHQFFEYYVEKIVHYGNKIENKIKIIFKLRQQ
;
A
#
# COMPACT_ATOMS: atom_id res chain seq x y z
N MET A 1 -9.28 0.98 -29.29
CA MET A 1 -8.26 2.00 -28.96
C MET A 1 -8.20 2.05 -27.45
N ASP A 2 -7.02 1.81 -26.86
CA ASP A 2 -6.89 1.70 -25.41
C ASP A 2 -7.15 3.07 -24.76
N LEU A 3 -8.26 3.16 -24.02
CA LEU A 3 -8.72 4.41 -23.40
C LEU A 3 -7.66 4.96 -22.42
N TYR A 4 -6.82 4.10 -21.85
CA TYR A 4 -5.68 4.49 -21.01
C TYR A 4 -4.56 5.15 -21.81
N ALA A 5 -4.20 4.62 -22.98
CA ALA A 5 -3.16 5.20 -23.83
C ALA A 5 -3.56 6.59 -24.36
N ILE A 6 -4.84 6.80 -24.66
CA ILE A 6 -5.36 8.13 -25.04
C ILE A 6 -5.24 9.12 -23.87
N ALA A 7 -5.59 8.68 -22.67
CA ALA A 7 -5.56 9.52 -21.49
C ALA A 7 -4.13 9.82 -20.99
N GLU A 8 -3.21 8.86 -21.12
CA GLU A 8 -1.77 9.06 -20.91
C GLU A 8 -1.18 10.05 -21.93
N SER A 9 -1.56 9.91 -23.21
CA SER A 9 -1.20 10.88 -24.25
C SER A 9 -1.75 12.27 -23.93
N LEU A 10 -2.99 12.37 -23.45
CA LEU A 10 -3.60 13.65 -23.06
C LEU A 10 -2.86 14.32 -21.91
N VAL A 11 -2.50 13.60 -20.86
CA VAL A 11 -1.81 14.19 -19.70
C VAL A 11 -0.36 14.54 -20.04
N SER A 12 0.34 13.71 -20.81
CA SER A 12 1.71 13.97 -21.23
C SER A 12 1.83 15.17 -22.19
N HIS A 13 0.86 15.37 -23.09
CA HIS A 13 0.90 16.44 -24.09
C HIS A 13 0.21 17.74 -23.61
N TYR A 14 -0.86 17.63 -22.82
CA TYR A 14 -1.69 18.78 -22.42
C TYR A 14 -1.66 19.09 -20.91
N GLY A 15 -0.92 18.32 -20.11
CA GLY A 15 -0.70 18.58 -18.68
C GLY A 15 -1.99 18.74 -17.88
N TYR A 16 -2.14 19.90 -17.23
CA TYR A 16 -3.34 20.23 -16.44
C TYR A 16 -4.64 20.18 -17.25
N VAL A 17 -4.62 20.56 -18.53
CA VAL A 17 -5.80 20.49 -19.39
C VAL A 17 -6.22 19.03 -19.60
N GLY A 18 -5.26 18.11 -19.74
CA GLY A 18 -5.52 16.68 -19.80
C GLY A 18 -6.20 16.17 -18.52
N ILE A 19 -5.67 16.54 -17.35
CA ILE A 19 -6.26 16.19 -16.04
C ILE A 19 -7.69 16.72 -15.93
N PHE A 20 -7.92 17.99 -16.31
CA PHE A 20 -9.24 18.60 -16.30
C PHE A 20 -10.24 17.82 -17.16
N LEU A 21 -9.88 17.53 -18.42
CA LEU A 21 -10.77 16.87 -19.38
C LEU A 21 -11.15 15.46 -18.92
N ILE A 22 -10.18 14.68 -18.41
CA ILE A 22 -10.43 13.33 -17.91
C ILE A 22 -11.34 13.37 -16.67
N SER A 23 -11.05 14.26 -15.71
CA SER A 23 -11.88 14.43 -14.51
C SER A 23 -13.29 14.92 -14.84
N PHE A 24 -13.43 15.75 -15.87
CA PHE A 24 -14.72 16.24 -16.37
C PHE A 24 -15.54 15.14 -17.02
N THR A 25 -14.97 14.37 -17.96
CA THR A 25 -15.70 13.33 -18.68
C THR A 25 -16.03 12.11 -17.81
N GLU A 26 -15.16 11.75 -16.86
CA GLU A 26 -15.45 10.67 -15.89
C GLU A 26 -16.69 10.97 -15.07
N ALA A 27 -16.87 12.22 -14.69
CA ALA A 27 -17.93 12.64 -13.79
C ALA A 27 -19.34 12.51 -14.36
N PHE A 28 -19.51 12.29 -15.67
CA PHE A 28 -20.84 12.05 -16.27
C PHE A 28 -20.94 10.86 -17.22
N ILE A 29 -19.86 10.34 -17.82
CA ILE A 29 -19.99 9.27 -18.83
C ILE A 29 -18.81 8.30 -18.91
N GLN A 30 -17.56 8.77 -18.78
CA GLN A 30 -16.38 7.95 -19.07
C GLN A 30 -16.08 6.97 -17.92
N PRO A 31 -15.65 5.72 -18.18
CA PRO A 31 -15.39 4.74 -17.13
C PRO A 31 -14.03 4.90 -16.43
N ILE A 32 -13.08 5.67 -16.97
CA ILE A 32 -11.71 5.74 -16.42
C ILE A 32 -11.67 6.66 -15.20
N PRO A 33 -11.25 6.16 -14.02
CA PRO A 33 -11.07 7.00 -12.84
C PRO A 33 -9.94 8.03 -13.06
N PRO A 34 -10.13 9.31 -12.69
CA PRO A 34 -9.07 10.31 -12.78
C PRO A 34 -7.90 10.02 -11.83
N ASP A 35 -8.13 9.23 -10.77
CA ASP A 35 -7.15 8.88 -9.74
C ASP A 35 -5.82 8.39 -10.32
N VAL A 36 -5.85 7.54 -11.35
CA VAL A 36 -4.65 6.97 -11.98
C VAL A 36 -3.75 8.07 -12.55
N PHE A 37 -4.36 9.09 -13.18
CA PHE A 37 -3.65 10.20 -13.80
C PHE A 37 -3.18 11.21 -12.74
N ILE A 38 -3.95 11.41 -11.68
CA ILE A 38 -3.57 12.27 -10.55
C ILE A 38 -2.32 11.71 -9.86
N ILE A 39 -2.19 10.38 -9.70
CA ILE A 39 -0.99 9.72 -9.17
C ILE A 39 0.22 10.00 -10.08
N GLY A 40 0.04 9.82 -11.40
CA GLY A 40 1.11 10.00 -12.39
C GLY A 40 1.47 11.46 -12.67
N ALA A 41 0.65 12.43 -12.29
CA ALA A 41 0.83 13.84 -12.65
C ALA A 41 2.20 14.41 -12.26
N SER A 42 2.71 14.03 -11.08
CA SER A 42 4.01 14.53 -10.61
C SER A 42 5.17 14.01 -11.49
N TYR A 43 5.07 12.77 -11.99
CA TYR A 43 6.03 12.20 -12.95
C TYR A 43 6.11 13.01 -14.26
N PHE A 44 4.99 13.57 -14.70
CA PHE A 44 4.93 14.49 -15.85
C PHE A 44 5.31 15.94 -15.50
N GLY A 45 5.88 16.18 -14.31
CA GLY A 45 6.32 17.50 -13.87
C GLY A 45 5.21 18.41 -13.34
N LEU A 46 4.00 17.90 -13.12
CA LEU A 46 2.88 18.71 -12.62
C LEU A 46 2.91 18.81 -11.09
N ASN A 47 2.67 20.01 -10.57
CA ASN A 47 2.53 20.22 -9.12
C ASN A 47 1.33 19.44 -8.55
N PRO A 48 1.50 18.60 -7.51
CA PRO A 48 0.45 17.72 -7.00
C PRO A 48 -0.76 18.47 -6.41
N ILE A 49 -0.55 19.64 -5.80
CA ILE A 49 -1.64 20.44 -5.24
C ILE A 49 -2.48 21.02 -6.38
N ILE A 50 -1.83 21.61 -7.38
CA ILE A 50 -2.51 22.17 -8.56
C ILE A 50 -3.26 21.07 -9.31
N THR A 51 -2.66 19.89 -9.48
CA THR A 51 -3.32 18.72 -10.08
C THR A 51 -4.61 18.35 -9.35
N ALA A 52 -4.57 18.27 -8.02
CA ALA A 52 -5.76 17.95 -7.23
C ALA A 52 -6.86 19.01 -7.40
N ILE A 53 -6.50 20.30 -7.38
CA ILE A 53 -7.46 21.40 -7.58
C ILE A 53 -8.08 21.33 -8.98
N VAL A 54 -7.26 21.18 -10.02
CA VAL A 54 -7.73 21.10 -11.41
C VAL A 54 -8.66 19.89 -11.61
N ALA A 55 -8.29 18.74 -11.05
CA ALA A 55 -9.14 17.54 -11.07
C ALA A 55 -10.47 17.78 -10.34
N THR A 56 -10.47 18.45 -9.18
CA THR A 56 -11.70 18.81 -8.46
C THR A 56 -12.58 19.72 -9.29
N VAL A 57 -12.04 20.78 -9.90
CA VAL A 57 -12.81 21.68 -10.76
C VAL A 57 -13.41 20.93 -11.95
N GLY A 58 -12.61 20.09 -12.62
CA GLY A 58 -13.06 19.25 -13.72
C GLY A 58 -14.22 18.34 -13.30
N THR A 59 -14.05 17.58 -12.21
CA THR A 59 -15.09 16.70 -11.67
C THR A 59 -16.33 17.46 -11.20
N THR A 60 -16.21 18.63 -10.59
CA THR A 60 -17.37 19.43 -10.18
C THR A 60 -18.16 19.91 -11.38
N LEU A 61 -17.50 20.47 -12.40
CA LEU A 61 -18.18 20.92 -13.63
C LEU A 61 -18.79 19.74 -14.41
N GLY A 62 -18.07 18.62 -14.51
CA GLY A 62 -18.57 17.41 -15.16
C GLY A 62 -19.73 16.78 -14.37
N GLY A 63 -19.68 16.83 -13.04
CA GLY A 63 -20.75 16.39 -12.15
C GLY A 63 -22.00 17.26 -12.29
N ILE A 64 -21.84 18.58 -12.38
CA ILE A 64 -22.95 19.52 -12.68
C ILE A 64 -23.57 19.19 -14.05
N PHE A 65 -22.74 18.89 -15.05
CA PHE A 65 -23.25 18.45 -16.35
C PHE A 65 -24.03 17.13 -16.24
N GLY A 66 -23.50 16.14 -15.51
CA GLY A 66 -24.18 14.87 -15.21
C GLY A 66 -25.49 15.05 -14.44
N TYR A 67 -25.54 16.00 -13.50
CA TYR A 67 -26.75 16.40 -12.79
C TYR A 67 -27.81 16.89 -13.78
N PHE A 68 -27.47 17.79 -14.71
CA PHE A 68 -28.43 18.27 -15.70
C PHE A 68 -28.90 17.18 -16.66
N LEU A 69 -28.04 16.21 -17.00
CA LEU A 69 -28.44 15.02 -17.76
C LEU A 69 -29.46 14.20 -16.97
N GLY A 70 -29.20 13.95 -15.68
CA GLY A 70 -30.14 13.26 -14.80
C GLY A 70 -31.49 13.96 -14.69
N TYR A 71 -31.47 15.27 -14.44
CA TYR A 71 -32.67 16.11 -14.34
C TYR A 71 -33.51 16.10 -15.62
N LYS A 72 -32.87 16.21 -16.79
CA LYS A 72 -33.57 16.32 -18.08
C LYS A 72 -33.99 14.98 -18.68
N LEU A 73 -33.16 13.95 -18.52
CA LEU A 73 -33.35 12.65 -19.18
C LEU A 73 -34.02 11.62 -18.27
N GLY A 74 -33.94 11.83 -16.95
CA GLY A 74 -34.66 11.06 -15.94
C GLY A 74 -34.29 9.58 -15.88
N HIS A 75 -35.16 8.84 -15.19
CA HIS A 75 -35.05 7.41 -14.93
C HIS A 75 -34.84 6.53 -16.18
N PRO A 76 -35.56 6.71 -17.32
CA PRO A 76 -35.48 5.78 -18.45
C PRO A 76 -34.08 5.71 -19.08
N ILE A 77 -33.43 6.86 -19.27
CA ILE A 77 -32.09 6.90 -19.86
C ILE A 77 -31.04 6.46 -18.85
N PHE A 78 -31.20 6.84 -17.58
CA PHE A 78 -30.31 6.37 -16.52
C PHE A 78 -30.27 4.85 -16.43
N VAL A 79 -31.44 4.19 -16.43
CA VAL A 79 -31.53 2.72 -16.39
C VAL A 79 -30.90 2.08 -17.62
N LYS A 80 -31.02 2.71 -18.81
CA LYS A 80 -30.39 2.22 -20.03
C LYS A 80 -28.86 2.29 -19.99
N ILE A 81 -28.29 3.31 -19.35
CA ILE A 81 -26.83 3.53 -19.28
C ILE A 81 -26.20 2.74 -18.12
N PHE A 82 -26.79 2.80 -16.93
CA PHE A 82 -26.19 2.26 -15.71
C PHE A 82 -26.85 0.97 -15.22
N GLY A 83 -28.12 0.75 -15.53
CA GLY A 83 -28.90 -0.40 -15.07
C GLY A 83 -29.74 -0.11 -13.83
N GLU A 84 -30.87 -0.81 -13.74
CA GLU A 84 -31.90 -0.62 -12.70
C GLU A 84 -31.38 -0.88 -11.27
N LYS A 85 -30.41 -1.78 -11.12
CA LYS A 85 -29.74 -2.05 -9.86
C LYS A 85 -29.08 -0.81 -9.26
N TYR A 86 -28.49 0.06 -10.08
CA TYR A 86 -27.83 1.28 -9.61
C TYR A 86 -28.83 2.37 -9.23
N LEU A 87 -29.99 2.39 -9.88
CA LEU A 87 -31.07 3.30 -9.55
C LEU A 87 -31.59 3.00 -8.14
N LYS A 88 -32.02 1.76 -7.89
CA LYS A 88 -32.57 1.35 -6.59
C LYS A 88 -31.58 1.52 -5.43
N LYS A 89 -30.32 1.10 -5.63
CA LYS A 89 -29.27 1.31 -4.62
C LYS A 89 -28.96 2.80 -4.40
N GLY A 90 -29.06 3.58 -5.46
CA GLY A 90 -28.88 5.02 -5.43
C GLY A 90 -29.95 5.71 -4.61
N GLU A 91 -31.21 5.37 -4.85
CA GLU A 91 -32.38 5.84 -4.11
C GLU A 91 -32.26 5.52 -2.62
N GLU A 92 -32.04 4.25 -2.25
CA GLU A 92 -31.82 3.82 -0.86
C GLU A 92 -30.65 4.58 -0.19
N PHE A 93 -29.62 4.93 -0.96
CA PHE A 93 -28.46 5.65 -0.47
C PHE A 93 -28.76 7.14 -0.25
N PHE A 94 -29.45 7.80 -1.18
CA PHE A 94 -29.86 9.19 -1.05
C PHE A 94 -30.93 9.38 0.02
N ASP A 95 -31.88 8.45 0.18
CA ASP A 95 -32.86 8.47 1.27
C ASP A 95 -32.19 8.43 2.64
N LYS A 96 -31.11 7.64 2.76
CA LYS A 96 -30.40 7.47 4.03
C LYS A 96 -29.46 8.63 4.36
N TYR A 97 -28.77 9.18 3.37
CA TYR A 97 -27.66 10.12 3.61
C TYR A 97 -27.92 11.54 3.08
N GLY A 98 -28.92 11.74 2.24
CA GLY A 98 -29.24 13.03 1.63
C GLY A 98 -28.02 13.70 1.00
N VAL A 99 -27.81 14.99 1.30
CA VAL A 99 -26.67 15.79 0.83
C VAL A 99 -25.32 15.20 1.28
N TYR A 100 -25.25 14.60 2.47
CA TYR A 100 -24.02 13.94 2.94
C TYR A 100 -23.66 12.71 2.08
N GLY A 101 -24.64 12.13 1.38
CA GLY A 101 -24.42 11.07 0.41
C GLY A 101 -23.44 11.48 -0.69
N VAL A 102 -23.52 12.72 -1.17
CA VAL A 102 -22.61 13.26 -2.20
C VAL A 102 -21.17 13.34 -1.69
N VAL A 103 -20.98 13.81 -0.46
CA VAL A 103 -19.66 13.90 0.19
C VAL A 103 -19.06 12.50 0.37
N LEU A 104 -19.85 11.57 0.91
CA LEU A 104 -19.44 10.18 1.13
C LEU A 104 -19.09 9.49 -0.19
N ALA A 105 -19.93 9.66 -1.20
CA ALA A 105 -19.68 9.17 -2.55
C ALA A 105 -18.40 9.74 -3.18
N GLY A 106 -18.14 11.03 -2.98
CA GLY A 106 -16.95 11.72 -3.46
C GLY A 106 -15.65 11.09 -2.95
N PHE A 107 -15.65 10.71 -1.67
CA PHE A 107 -14.49 10.08 -1.02
C PHE A 107 -14.41 8.56 -1.27
N SER A 108 -15.54 7.89 -1.47
CA SER A 108 -15.63 6.44 -1.65
C SER A 108 -15.19 5.96 -3.05
N PRO A 109 -14.84 4.67 -3.24
CA PRO A 109 -14.58 4.10 -4.57
C PRO A 109 -15.85 3.89 -5.42
N LEU A 110 -17.00 4.46 -5.03
CA LEU A 110 -18.23 4.37 -5.81
C LEU A 110 -18.10 5.17 -7.13
N PRO A 111 -18.76 4.71 -8.22
CA PRO A 111 -18.77 5.43 -9.49
C PRO A 111 -19.43 6.81 -9.31
N TYR A 112 -18.65 7.88 -9.43
CA TYR A 112 -19.14 9.24 -9.15
C TYR A 112 -20.27 9.67 -10.07
N LYS A 113 -20.15 9.37 -11.37
CA LYS A 113 -21.17 9.66 -12.39
C LYS A 113 -22.56 9.16 -12.04
N VAL A 114 -22.67 8.02 -11.36
CA VAL A 114 -23.96 7.47 -10.93
C VAL A 114 -24.61 8.43 -9.93
N ILE A 115 -23.83 8.95 -9.00
CA ILE A 115 -24.27 9.88 -7.96
C ILE A 115 -24.63 11.25 -8.55
N ALA A 116 -23.84 11.73 -9.52
CA ALA A 116 -24.13 12.99 -10.22
C ALA A 116 -25.47 12.93 -10.97
N TRP A 117 -25.72 11.87 -11.73
CA TRP A 117 -27.00 11.69 -12.42
C TRP A 117 -28.17 11.54 -11.44
N LEU A 118 -28.02 10.72 -10.40
CA LEU A 118 -29.08 10.52 -9.41
C LEU A 118 -29.44 11.79 -8.65
N ALA A 119 -28.45 12.62 -8.31
CA ALA A 119 -28.70 13.92 -7.68
C ALA A 119 -29.58 14.81 -8.57
N GLY A 120 -29.43 14.74 -9.90
CA GLY A 120 -30.29 15.43 -10.86
C GLY A 120 -31.68 14.81 -10.98
N ILE A 121 -31.76 13.48 -11.02
CA ILE A 121 -33.04 12.74 -11.08
C ILE A 121 -33.90 13.02 -9.84
N PHE A 122 -33.28 13.12 -8.66
CA PHE A 122 -33.93 13.42 -7.39
C PHE A 122 -34.00 14.92 -7.08
N GLU A 123 -33.68 15.78 -8.05
CA GLU A 123 -33.81 17.25 -7.95
C GLU A 123 -33.12 17.85 -6.71
N MET A 124 -31.96 17.31 -6.32
CA MET A 124 -31.18 17.84 -5.20
C MET A 124 -30.75 19.30 -5.48
N ASP A 125 -30.69 20.15 -4.45
CA ASP A 125 -30.19 21.52 -4.61
C ASP A 125 -28.78 21.53 -5.23
N LEU A 126 -28.64 22.29 -6.34
CA LEU A 126 -27.42 22.31 -7.14
C LEU A 126 -26.21 22.85 -6.35
N THR A 127 -26.45 23.81 -5.46
CA THR A 127 -25.39 24.42 -4.64
C THR A 127 -24.87 23.41 -3.63
N LEU A 128 -25.77 22.71 -2.94
CA LEU A 128 -25.43 21.64 -2.00
C LEU A 128 -24.73 20.47 -2.69
N PHE A 129 -25.16 20.10 -3.90
CA PHE A 129 -24.47 19.09 -4.70
C PHE A 129 -23.05 19.52 -5.07
N ALA A 130 -22.86 20.76 -5.55
CA ALA A 130 -21.55 21.28 -5.93
C ALA A 130 -20.59 21.38 -4.73
N ILE A 131 -21.06 21.92 -3.61
CA ILE A 131 -20.29 21.99 -2.35
C ILE A 131 -19.96 20.58 -1.87
N GLY A 132 -20.95 19.69 -1.80
CA GLY A 132 -20.75 18.30 -1.37
C GLY A 132 -19.73 17.56 -2.22
N THR A 133 -19.72 17.84 -3.53
CA THR A 133 -18.74 17.30 -4.47
C THR A 133 -17.34 17.82 -4.18
N ILE A 134 -17.16 19.13 -4.02
CA ILE A 134 -15.85 19.74 -3.71
C ILE A 134 -15.32 19.17 -2.39
N VAL A 135 -16.15 19.15 -1.35
CA VAL A 135 -15.80 18.65 -0.01
C VAL A 135 -15.46 17.15 -0.03
N GLY A 136 -16.17 16.35 -0.83
CA GLY A 136 -15.90 14.92 -0.95
C GLY A 136 -14.69 14.59 -1.81
N ARG A 137 -14.46 15.34 -2.90
CA ARG A 137 -13.44 15.03 -3.93
C ARG A 137 -12.08 15.64 -3.63
N LEU A 138 -12.03 16.89 -3.16
CA LEU A 138 -10.76 17.59 -2.94
C LEU A 138 -9.83 16.84 -1.96
N PRO A 139 -10.30 16.37 -0.78
CA PRO A 139 -9.43 15.63 0.15
C PRO A 139 -8.88 14.33 -0.45
N ARG A 140 -9.72 13.62 -1.21
CA ARG A 140 -9.31 12.39 -1.90
C ARG A 140 -8.26 12.69 -2.97
N PHE A 141 -8.49 13.66 -3.84
CA PHE A 141 -7.55 14.00 -4.90
C PHE A 141 -6.24 14.56 -4.35
N LEU A 142 -6.27 15.32 -3.25
CA LEU A 142 -5.06 15.73 -2.54
C LEU A 142 -4.29 14.53 -1.97
N ALA A 143 -4.99 13.58 -1.33
CA ALA A 143 -4.35 12.39 -0.79
C ALA A 143 -3.69 11.55 -1.90
N VAL A 144 -4.39 11.37 -3.02
CA VAL A 144 -3.91 10.61 -4.19
C VAL A 144 -2.75 11.33 -4.89
N ALA A 145 -2.82 12.65 -5.07
CA ALA A 145 -1.75 13.44 -5.67
C ALA A 145 -0.49 13.47 -4.78
N TYR A 146 -0.67 13.63 -3.47
CA TYR A 146 0.42 13.58 -2.51
C TYR A 146 1.09 12.20 -2.52
N PHE A 147 0.30 11.13 -2.55
CA PHE A 147 0.81 9.78 -2.69
C PHE A 147 1.66 9.63 -3.96
N GLY A 148 1.16 10.08 -5.12
CA GLY A 148 1.91 10.07 -6.37
C GLY A 148 3.24 10.84 -6.31
N ASN A 149 3.25 12.03 -5.69
CA ASN A 149 4.49 12.80 -5.47
C ASN A 149 5.49 12.08 -4.56
N VAL A 150 5.02 11.38 -3.53
CA VAL A 150 5.89 10.53 -2.70
C VAL A 150 6.50 9.41 -3.54
N LEU A 151 5.72 8.77 -4.41
CA LEU A 151 6.22 7.73 -5.32
C LEU A 151 7.29 8.25 -6.28
N GLN A 152 7.05 9.42 -6.87
CA GLN A 152 8.04 10.07 -7.73
C GLN A 152 9.33 10.35 -6.96
N LYS A 153 9.26 10.94 -5.76
CA LYS A 153 10.47 11.18 -4.96
C LYS A 153 11.24 9.90 -4.67
N PHE A 154 10.56 8.78 -4.42
CA PHE A 154 11.23 7.48 -4.28
C PHE A 154 11.90 7.02 -5.59
N TYR A 155 11.26 7.24 -6.74
CA TYR A 155 11.85 6.97 -8.06
C TYR A 155 13.05 7.88 -8.34
N ASP A 156 12.96 9.16 -8.01
CA ASP A 156 14.04 10.13 -8.15
C ASP A 156 15.22 9.77 -7.23
N ILE A 157 14.96 9.33 -5.99
CA ILE A 157 16.00 8.83 -5.09
C ILE A 157 16.69 7.59 -5.66
N LYS A 158 15.96 6.71 -6.35
CA LYS A 158 16.56 5.57 -7.05
C LYS A 158 17.46 6.02 -8.20
N THR A 159 17.06 7.07 -8.92
CA THR A 159 17.76 7.60 -10.12
C THR A 159 18.75 8.72 -9.81
N MET A 160 18.90 9.11 -8.53
CA MET A 160 19.79 10.19 -8.09
C MET A 160 21.26 9.87 -8.36
N ASN A 161 21.96 10.84 -8.93
CA ASN A 161 23.42 10.85 -9.02
C ASN A 161 23.99 11.65 -7.84
N PHE A 162 24.77 10.99 -6.99
CA PHE A 162 25.56 11.68 -5.95
C PHE A 162 26.97 11.89 -6.49
N GLY A 163 27.20 13.04 -7.14
CA GLY A 163 28.47 13.32 -7.83
C GLY A 163 28.69 12.35 -9.00
N ASN A 164 29.83 11.66 -9.02
CA ASN A 164 30.14 10.64 -10.03
C ASN A 164 29.54 9.24 -9.73
N ILE A 165 28.81 9.08 -8.62
CA ILE A 165 28.25 7.79 -8.22
C ILE A 165 26.77 7.73 -8.62
N ASN A 166 26.49 6.97 -9.68
CA ASN A 166 25.14 6.55 -10.02
C ASN A 166 24.73 5.43 -9.05
N ILE A 167 23.67 5.63 -8.25
CA ILE A 167 23.18 4.66 -7.26
C ILE A 167 22.87 3.31 -7.89
N TYR A 168 22.39 3.26 -9.13
CA TYR A 168 22.16 2.00 -9.85
C TYR A 168 23.47 1.26 -10.10
N ASN A 169 24.48 1.95 -10.64
CA ASN A 169 25.79 1.36 -10.89
C ASN A 169 26.42 0.88 -9.58
N PHE A 170 26.29 1.65 -8.49
CA PHE A 170 26.77 1.22 -7.18
C PHE A 170 26.04 -0.03 -6.68
N ASN A 171 24.71 -0.06 -6.77
CA ASN A 171 23.88 -1.18 -6.35
C ASN A 171 24.18 -2.45 -7.16
N TYR A 172 24.41 -2.33 -8.47
CA TYR A 172 24.78 -3.44 -9.35
C TYR A 172 26.22 -3.91 -9.13
N ASN A 173 27.18 -2.98 -8.98
CA ASN A 173 28.57 -3.33 -8.69
C ASN A 173 28.65 -4.07 -7.35
N LEU A 174 27.95 -3.59 -6.32
CA LEU A 174 27.91 -4.25 -5.02
C LEU A 174 27.19 -5.60 -5.09
N PHE A 175 26.13 -5.70 -5.89
CA PHE A 175 25.48 -6.99 -6.17
C PHE A 175 26.49 -7.98 -6.77
N TYR A 176 27.22 -7.59 -7.82
CA TYR A 176 28.20 -8.47 -8.47
C TYR A 176 29.36 -8.83 -7.55
N ILE A 177 29.90 -7.88 -6.76
CA ILE A 177 30.93 -8.16 -5.76
C ILE A 177 30.47 -9.26 -4.80
N ILE A 178 29.21 -9.25 -4.36
CA ILE A 178 28.72 -10.27 -3.42
C ILE A 178 28.39 -11.58 -4.15
N ASN A 179 27.66 -11.50 -5.27
CA ASN A 179 27.11 -12.65 -5.98
C ASN A 179 28.17 -13.42 -6.78
N SER A 180 29.30 -12.81 -7.15
CA SER A 180 30.39 -13.49 -7.90
C SER A 180 31.36 -14.27 -7.01
N HIS A 181 31.40 -14.02 -5.70
CA HIS A 181 32.33 -14.68 -4.78
C HIS A 181 31.69 -15.92 -4.13
N TYR A 182 31.36 -16.91 -4.96
CA TYR A 182 30.66 -18.12 -4.51
C TYR A 182 31.57 -19.35 -4.44
N ASN A 183 31.19 -20.30 -3.59
CA ASN A 183 31.75 -21.65 -3.58
C ASN A 183 30.71 -22.66 -3.05
N PRO A 184 30.85 -23.97 -3.36
CA PRO A 184 29.81 -24.97 -3.02
C PRO A 184 29.45 -25.07 -1.54
N ILE A 185 30.41 -24.87 -0.63
CA ILE A 185 30.17 -24.93 0.82
C ILE A 185 29.35 -23.71 1.25
N LEU A 186 29.76 -22.53 0.79
CA LEU A 186 29.08 -21.28 1.10
C LEU A 186 27.67 -21.22 0.48
N ASP A 187 27.47 -21.84 -0.68
CA ASP A 187 26.16 -21.96 -1.32
C ASP A 187 25.17 -22.70 -0.42
N ILE A 188 25.56 -23.88 0.10
CA ILE A 188 24.74 -24.66 1.03
C ILE A 188 24.43 -23.84 2.28
N PHE A 189 25.45 -23.20 2.87
CA PHE A 189 25.28 -22.39 4.06
C PHE A 189 24.32 -21.21 3.83
N MET A 190 24.47 -20.47 2.74
CA MET A 190 23.64 -19.30 2.41
C MET A 190 22.20 -19.69 2.08
N ILE A 191 21.98 -20.84 1.43
CA ILE A 191 20.64 -21.38 1.21
C ILE A 191 19.97 -21.73 2.55
N ILE A 192 20.67 -22.47 3.43
CA ILE A 192 20.13 -22.86 4.74
C ILE A 192 19.82 -21.61 5.56
N LEU A 193 20.78 -20.71 5.67
CA LEU A 193 20.65 -19.45 6.40
C LEU A 193 19.43 -18.66 5.91
N SER A 194 19.25 -18.51 4.60
CA SER A 194 18.08 -17.84 4.05
C SER A 194 16.76 -18.55 4.38
N LYS A 195 16.74 -19.89 4.45
CA LYS A 195 15.55 -20.67 4.79
C LYS A 195 15.21 -20.64 6.29
N THR A 196 16.14 -20.21 7.16
CA THR A 196 15.89 -20.15 8.61
C THR A 196 14.83 -19.12 9.02
N VAL A 197 14.57 -18.09 8.21
CA VAL A 197 13.73 -16.94 8.59
C VAL A 197 12.34 -17.35 9.05
N TYR A 198 11.56 -18.00 8.19
CA TYR A 198 10.19 -18.37 8.51
C TYR A 198 10.06 -19.31 9.72
N PRO A 199 10.79 -20.46 9.79
CA PRO A 199 10.66 -21.35 10.94
C PRO A 199 11.16 -20.70 12.24
N LEU A 200 12.28 -19.98 12.21
CA LEU A 200 12.84 -19.38 13.42
C LEU A 200 11.96 -18.26 13.98
N VAL A 201 11.47 -17.38 13.10
CA VAL A 201 10.52 -16.33 13.50
C VAL A 201 9.24 -16.93 14.07
N GLY A 202 8.70 -18.00 13.45
CA GLY A 202 7.53 -18.72 13.94
C GLY A 202 7.74 -19.34 15.32
N VAL A 203 8.88 -20.01 15.54
CA VAL A 203 9.23 -20.62 16.83
C VAL A 203 9.38 -19.56 17.93
N ILE A 204 9.98 -18.41 17.63
CA ILE A 204 10.13 -17.31 18.60
C ILE A 204 8.77 -16.73 18.96
N ALA A 205 7.92 -16.45 17.96
CA ALA A 205 6.58 -15.96 18.19
C ALA A 205 5.75 -16.93 19.05
N LEU A 206 5.78 -18.23 18.72
CA LEU A 206 5.09 -19.26 19.49
C LEU A 206 5.63 -19.39 20.92
N THR A 207 6.95 -19.40 21.09
CA THR A 207 7.60 -19.48 22.40
C THR A 207 7.21 -18.29 23.28
N LEU A 208 7.21 -17.09 22.71
CA LEU A 208 6.77 -15.89 23.43
C LEU A 208 5.27 -15.94 23.73
N LEU A 209 4.42 -16.40 22.82
CA LEU A 209 2.98 -16.55 23.09
C LEU A 209 2.71 -17.48 24.29
N ILE A 210 3.50 -18.56 24.42
CA ILE A 210 3.37 -19.53 25.51
C ILE A 210 3.95 -18.97 26.82
N LYS A 211 5.18 -18.42 26.79
CA LYS A 211 5.89 -17.98 28.01
C LYS A 211 5.47 -16.60 28.49
N ASN A 212 5.11 -15.70 27.58
CA ASN A 212 4.69 -14.33 27.86
C ASN A 212 3.72 -13.84 26.78
N ARG A 213 2.44 -14.19 26.96
CA ARG A 213 1.35 -13.91 26.00
C ARG A 213 1.34 -12.47 25.50
N LYS A 214 1.62 -11.49 26.37
CA LYS A 214 1.70 -10.07 26.03
C LYS A 214 2.79 -9.81 24.98
N LEU A 215 4.02 -10.25 25.23
CA LEU A 215 5.13 -10.11 24.28
C LEU A 215 4.90 -10.91 23.00
N GLY A 216 4.34 -12.11 23.09
CA GLY A 216 3.99 -12.92 21.93
C GLY A 216 3.02 -12.21 21.00
N ILE A 217 1.94 -11.63 21.55
CA ILE A 217 0.97 -10.84 20.79
C ILE A 217 1.62 -9.62 20.14
N LYS A 218 2.48 -8.89 20.87
CA LYS A 218 3.23 -7.75 20.30
C LYS A 218 4.07 -8.16 19.09
N LEU A 219 4.81 -9.25 19.21
CA LEU A 219 5.64 -9.75 18.10
C LEU A 219 4.77 -10.14 16.90
N VAL A 220 3.65 -10.83 17.11
CA VAL A 220 2.73 -11.19 16.02
C VAL A 220 2.20 -9.94 15.30
N PHE A 221 1.76 -8.92 16.03
CA PHE A 221 1.33 -7.65 15.43
C PHE A 221 2.45 -6.94 14.67
N CYS A 222 3.68 -6.92 15.23
CA CYS A 222 4.85 -6.38 14.56
C CYS A 222 5.08 -7.05 13.20
N LEU A 223 5.05 -8.39 13.18
CA LEU A 223 5.29 -9.18 11.96
C LEU A 223 4.18 -8.99 10.93
N ILE A 224 2.91 -8.98 11.34
CA ILE A 224 1.78 -8.71 10.45
C ILE A 224 1.92 -7.33 9.81
N PHE A 225 2.21 -6.31 10.61
CA PHE A 225 2.40 -4.95 10.10
C PHE A 225 3.59 -4.86 9.13
N ALA A 226 4.72 -5.48 9.47
CA ALA A 226 5.90 -5.53 8.62
C ALA A 226 5.64 -6.24 7.28
N VAL A 227 4.85 -7.32 7.29
CA VAL A 227 4.43 -8.04 6.08
C VAL A 227 3.52 -7.16 5.22
N ILE A 228 2.49 -6.54 5.80
CA ILE A 228 1.59 -5.64 5.07
C ILE A 228 2.38 -4.52 4.40
N LEU A 229 3.25 -3.85 5.16
CA LEU A 229 4.09 -2.76 4.62
C LEU A 229 5.01 -3.26 3.50
N THR A 230 5.61 -4.44 3.65
CA THR A 230 6.43 -5.06 2.60
C THR A 230 5.65 -5.29 1.32
N TYR A 231 4.46 -5.88 1.41
CA TYR A 231 3.64 -6.16 0.22
C TYR A 231 3.13 -4.88 -0.43
N VAL A 232 2.69 -3.89 0.36
CA VAL A 232 2.32 -2.56 -0.16
C VAL A 232 3.46 -1.95 -0.96
N LEU A 233 4.68 -1.94 -0.41
CA LEU A 233 5.85 -1.43 -1.12
C LEU A 233 6.22 -2.26 -2.36
N LYS A 234 6.04 -3.59 -2.31
CA LYS A 234 6.25 -4.47 -3.47
C LYS A 234 5.33 -4.12 -4.64
N TYR A 235 4.06 -3.84 -4.36
CA TYR A 235 3.08 -3.45 -5.38
C TYR A 235 3.33 -2.04 -5.92
N ILE A 236 3.74 -1.13 -5.05
CA ILE A 236 3.99 0.27 -5.43
C ILE A 236 5.24 0.40 -6.30
N ILE A 237 6.33 -0.28 -5.91
CA ILE A 237 7.66 -0.03 -6.49
C ILE A 237 7.96 -0.97 -7.66
N TYR A 238 7.43 -2.19 -7.63
CA TYR A 238 7.61 -3.22 -8.65
C TYR A 238 9.04 -3.27 -9.25
N GLU A 239 10.02 -3.62 -8.42
CA GLU A 239 11.41 -3.76 -8.87
C GLU A 239 11.63 -5.17 -9.44
N PRO A 240 12.14 -5.33 -10.67
CA PRO A 240 12.48 -6.65 -11.20
C PRO A 240 13.63 -7.27 -10.39
N ARG A 241 13.69 -8.60 -10.29
CA ARG A 241 14.76 -9.28 -9.56
C ARG A 241 16.07 -9.31 -10.36
N PRO A 242 17.24 -9.38 -9.71
CA PRO A 242 18.53 -9.42 -10.39
C PRO A 242 18.59 -10.47 -11.51
N TYR A 243 18.17 -11.71 -11.23
CA TYR A 243 18.18 -12.81 -12.21
C TYR A 243 17.25 -12.65 -13.41
N LEU A 244 16.33 -11.66 -13.41
CA LEU A 244 15.45 -11.40 -14.54
C LEU A 244 16.07 -10.42 -15.54
N VAL A 245 17.03 -9.61 -15.11
CA VAL A 245 17.51 -8.45 -15.89
C VAL A 245 19.03 -8.46 -16.06
N LEU A 246 19.76 -8.97 -15.07
CA LEU A 246 21.22 -9.03 -15.09
C LEU A 246 21.71 -10.34 -15.72
N SER A 247 22.79 -10.25 -16.51
CA SER A 247 23.52 -11.41 -17.02
C SER A 247 24.46 -11.97 -15.95
N ASN A 248 24.77 -13.28 -16.05
CA ASN A 248 25.74 -13.98 -15.21
C ASN A 248 25.43 -13.93 -13.71
N VAL A 249 24.15 -14.01 -13.34
CA VAL A 249 23.73 -14.11 -11.94
C VAL A 249 23.92 -15.54 -11.44
N HIS A 250 24.67 -15.71 -10.35
CA HIS A 250 24.73 -16.98 -9.61
C HIS A 250 23.43 -17.15 -8.81
N LEU A 251 22.44 -17.79 -9.43
CA LEU A 251 21.12 -17.98 -8.85
C LEU A 251 21.02 -19.32 -8.13
N LEU A 252 20.78 -19.27 -6.83
CA LEU A 252 20.66 -20.48 -5.99
C LEU A 252 19.23 -20.78 -5.54
N LEU A 253 18.32 -19.80 -5.60
CA LEU A 253 16.93 -19.95 -5.15
C LEU A 253 15.96 -19.19 -6.06
N TYR A 254 15.28 -19.88 -6.97
CA TYR A 254 14.27 -19.23 -7.81
C TYR A 254 13.04 -18.81 -7.00
N LYS A 255 12.55 -17.58 -7.23
CA LYS A 255 11.45 -16.93 -6.47
C LYS A 255 10.31 -16.41 -7.38
N GLY A 256 10.25 -16.84 -8.65
CA GLY A 256 9.22 -16.39 -9.60
C GLY A 256 9.43 -14.98 -10.12
N VAL A 257 8.35 -14.29 -10.45
CA VAL A 257 8.35 -12.90 -11.00
C VAL A 257 7.88 -11.86 -9.98
N GLU A 258 7.90 -12.21 -8.69
CA GLU A 258 7.56 -11.26 -7.63
C GLU A 258 8.58 -10.12 -7.56
N SER A 259 8.09 -8.90 -7.27
CA SER A 259 8.91 -7.71 -7.02
C SER A 259 10.06 -7.98 -6.04
N SER A 260 11.24 -7.46 -6.35
CA SER A 260 12.45 -7.58 -5.53
C SER A 260 12.38 -6.69 -4.29
N PHE A 261 11.97 -5.43 -4.46
CA PHE A 261 12.01 -4.42 -3.40
C PHE A 261 10.76 -4.43 -2.51
N PRO A 262 10.87 -4.31 -1.17
CA PRO A 262 12.06 -4.59 -0.36
C PRO A 262 12.20 -6.10 -0.10
N SER A 263 13.32 -6.51 0.51
CA SER A 263 13.52 -7.93 0.84
C SER A 263 12.69 -8.37 2.06
N GLY A 264 11.65 -9.16 1.84
CA GLY A 264 10.77 -9.65 2.92
C GLY A 264 11.47 -10.54 3.96
N HIS A 265 12.52 -11.28 3.58
CA HIS A 265 13.31 -12.06 4.53
C HIS A 265 14.06 -11.14 5.49
N THR A 266 14.69 -10.09 4.94
CA THR A 266 15.41 -9.10 5.72
C THR A 266 14.46 -8.31 6.61
N VAL A 267 13.29 -7.92 6.12
CA VAL A 267 12.25 -7.24 6.93
C VAL A 267 11.87 -8.07 8.14
N LEU A 268 11.48 -9.34 7.95
CA LEU A 268 11.06 -10.21 9.04
C LEU A 268 12.21 -10.45 10.04
N ALA A 269 13.42 -10.70 9.54
CA ALA A 269 14.58 -10.96 10.39
C ALA A 269 14.93 -9.75 11.27
N PHE A 270 15.00 -8.55 10.69
CA PHE A 270 15.29 -7.32 11.44
C PHE A 270 14.13 -6.89 12.34
N ALA A 271 12.88 -7.13 11.95
CA ALA A 271 11.73 -6.87 12.81
C ALA A 271 11.76 -7.73 14.07
N THR A 272 12.01 -9.04 13.95
CA THR A 272 12.16 -9.94 15.10
C THR A 272 13.38 -9.58 15.95
N ALA A 273 14.53 -9.35 15.33
CA ALA A 273 15.77 -9.03 16.05
C ALA A 273 15.64 -7.73 16.87
N THR A 274 15.11 -6.69 16.25
CA THR A 274 14.91 -5.38 16.88
C THR A 274 13.83 -5.44 17.95
N PHE A 275 12.76 -6.21 17.70
CA PHE A 275 11.74 -6.48 18.72
C PHE A 275 12.35 -7.10 19.99
N LEU A 276 13.19 -8.13 19.83
CA LEU A 276 13.85 -8.79 20.96
C LEU A 276 14.82 -7.85 21.68
N PHE A 277 15.55 -7.02 20.94
CA PHE A 277 16.51 -6.08 21.50
C PHE A 277 15.87 -5.05 22.45
N PHE A 278 14.74 -4.46 22.03
CA PHE A 278 14.05 -3.43 22.81
C PHE A 278 13.02 -3.99 23.79
N GLY A 279 12.38 -5.11 23.47
CA GLY A 279 11.21 -5.61 24.21
C GLY A 279 11.42 -6.88 25.03
N TYR A 280 12.57 -7.56 24.91
CA TYR A 280 12.80 -8.84 25.61
C TYR A 280 14.17 -8.96 26.28
N SER A 281 15.26 -9.04 25.50
CA SER A 281 16.61 -9.21 26.01
C SER A 281 17.61 -8.63 25.02
N ARG A 282 18.38 -7.62 25.45
CA ARG A 282 19.41 -6.99 24.61
C ARG A 282 20.43 -7.99 24.07
N LYS A 283 20.85 -8.96 24.88
CA LYS A 283 21.82 -10.00 24.47
C LYS A 283 21.26 -10.86 23.33
N LEU A 284 20.01 -11.33 23.47
CA LEU A 284 19.35 -12.07 22.39
C LEU A 284 19.09 -11.18 21.19
N GLY A 285 18.69 -9.93 21.39
CA GLY A 285 18.53 -8.95 20.32
C GLY A 285 19.80 -8.78 19.48
N ILE A 286 20.97 -8.63 20.11
CA ILE A 286 22.26 -8.53 19.41
C ILE A 286 22.55 -9.81 18.62
N LEU A 287 22.38 -10.99 19.23
CA LEU A 287 22.57 -12.26 18.54
C LEU A 287 21.68 -12.37 17.29
N PHE A 288 20.41 -11.97 17.43
CA PHE A 288 19.46 -11.99 16.31
C PHE A 288 19.70 -10.89 15.29
N LEU A 289 20.31 -9.76 15.67
CA LEU A 289 20.72 -8.72 14.71
C LEU A 289 21.88 -9.22 13.84
N ILE A 290 22.83 -9.94 14.41
CA ILE A 290 23.90 -10.61 13.65
C ILE A 290 23.29 -11.62 12.68
N TRP A 291 22.38 -12.47 13.16
CA TRP A 291 21.65 -13.40 12.30
C TRP A 291 20.87 -12.67 11.19
N ALA A 292 20.17 -11.59 11.50
CA ALA A 292 19.40 -10.81 10.53
C ALA A 292 20.29 -10.17 9.46
N PHE A 293 21.48 -9.69 9.84
CA PHE A 293 22.47 -9.17 8.90
C PHE A 293 22.97 -10.28 7.97
N LEU A 294 23.31 -11.45 8.51
CA LEU A 294 23.71 -12.61 7.71
C LEU A 294 22.59 -13.07 6.77
N VAL A 295 21.34 -13.08 7.23
CA VAL A 295 20.16 -13.33 6.38
C VAL A 295 20.12 -12.31 5.24
N GLY A 296 20.25 -11.02 5.52
CA GLY A 296 20.29 -9.97 4.50
C GLY A 296 21.37 -10.22 3.46
N TYR A 297 22.60 -10.52 3.91
CA TYR A 297 23.72 -10.87 3.04
C TYR A 297 23.39 -12.07 2.15
N SER A 298 22.83 -13.13 2.73
CA SER A 298 22.45 -14.35 2.00
C SER A 298 21.50 -14.06 0.85
N ARG A 299 20.62 -13.06 0.96
CA ARG A 299 19.65 -12.70 -0.09
C ARG A 299 20.31 -12.09 -1.33
N VAL A 300 21.40 -11.34 -1.15
CA VAL A 300 22.20 -10.85 -2.28
C VAL A 300 23.03 -12.00 -2.84
N TYR A 301 23.68 -12.78 -1.96
CA TYR A 301 24.51 -13.91 -2.34
C TYR A 301 23.77 -14.94 -3.20
N VAL A 302 22.54 -15.34 -2.84
CA VAL A 302 21.77 -16.33 -3.61
C VAL A 302 21.18 -15.78 -4.93
N GLY A 303 21.43 -14.50 -5.25
CA GLY A 303 21.10 -13.89 -6.54
C GLY A 303 19.67 -13.35 -6.67
N VAL A 304 18.93 -13.20 -5.56
CA VAL A 304 17.47 -12.92 -5.62
C VAL A 304 17.07 -11.50 -5.21
N HIS A 305 17.98 -10.72 -4.65
CA HIS A 305 17.76 -9.34 -4.23
C HIS A 305 19.01 -8.49 -4.47
N TYR A 306 18.80 -7.21 -4.74
CA TYR A 306 19.85 -6.21 -4.73
C TYR A 306 20.22 -5.78 -3.31
N PRO A 307 21.43 -5.25 -3.08
CA PRO A 307 21.82 -4.64 -1.80
C PRO A 307 20.83 -3.59 -1.29
N ILE A 308 20.29 -2.73 -2.16
CA ILE A 308 19.29 -1.72 -1.79
C ILE A 308 17.99 -2.35 -1.26
N ASP A 309 17.55 -3.49 -1.79
CA ASP A 309 16.35 -4.19 -1.33
C ASP A 309 16.53 -4.70 0.11
N VAL A 310 17.74 -5.15 0.41
CA VAL A 310 18.15 -5.65 1.72
C VAL A 310 18.27 -4.48 2.71
N PHE A 311 18.90 -3.39 2.31
CA PHE A 311 19.05 -2.20 3.15
C PHE A 311 17.69 -1.57 3.50
N ALA A 312 16.79 -1.43 2.52
CA ALA A 312 15.43 -0.97 2.78
C ALA A 312 14.67 -1.93 3.70
N GLY A 313 14.83 -3.25 3.49
CA GLY A 313 14.24 -4.26 4.35
C GLY A 313 14.74 -4.17 5.80
N MET A 314 16.02 -3.87 5.99
CA MET A 314 16.64 -3.64 7.30
C MET A 314 16.00 -2.44 8.01
N ILE A 315 15.89 -1.30 7.33
CA ILE A 315 15.29 -0.08 7.89
C ILE A 315 13.84 -0.35 8.31
N ILE A 316 13.04 -0.96 7.43
CA ILE A 316 11.63 -1.27 7.71
C ILE A 316 11.53 -2.19 8.93
N GLY A 317 12.33 -3.25 8.99
CA GLY A 317 12.34 -4.17 10.12
C GLY A 317 12.70 -3.48 11.45
N ILE A 318 13.75 -2.64 11.46
CA ILE A 318 14.17 -1.88 12.64
C ILE A 318 13.04 -0.95 13.10
N VAL A 319 12.45 -0.19 12.19
CA VAL A 319 11.36 0.74 12.50
C VAL A 319 10.15 0.01 13.08
N CYS A 320 9.72 -1.10 12.47
CA CYS A 320 8.60 -1.90 12.99
C CYS A 320 8.89 -2.43 14.41
N GLY A 321 10.08 -3.02 14.61
CA GLY A 321 10.49 -3.59 15.90
C GLY A 321 10.68 -2.55 17.00
N TYR A 322 11.08 -1.33 16.64
CA TYR A 322 11.17 -0.19 17.57
C TYR A 322 9.79 0.35 17.94
N ILE A 323 8.96 0.68 16.94
CA ILE A 323 7.64 1.29 17.14
C ILE A 323 6.75 0.41 18.02
N ILE A 324 6.69 -0.90 17.78
CA ILE A 324 5.84 -1.79 18.57
C ILE A 324 6.27 -1.89 20.04
N ASN A 325 7.54 -1.57 20.33
CA ASN A 325 8.07 -1.53 21.69
C ASN A 325 7.98 -0.15 22.34
N HIS A 326 7.52 0.86 21.62
CA HIS A 326 7.27 2.18 22.18
C HIS A 326 6.05 2.14 23.13
N GLN A 327 6.08 2.96 24.18
CA GLN A 327 5.06 2.99 25.25
C GLN A 327 3.62 3.17 24.74
N PHE A 328 3.46 3.85 23.61
CA PHE A 328 2.17 4.04 22.96
C PHE A 328 1.43 2.72 22.65
N PHE A 329 2.15 1.67 22.23
CA PHE A 329 1.56 0.39 21.88
C PHE A 329 1.29 -0.52 23.09
N GLU A 330 1.90 -0.25 24.24
CA GLU A 330 1.66 -1.00 25.49
C GLU A 330 0.19 -0.95 25.90
N TYR A 331 -0.42 0.24 25.85
CA TYR A 331 -1.81 0.46 26.24
C TYR A 331 -2.81 -0.40 25.44
N TYR A 332 -2.65 -0.45 24.11
CA TYR A 332 -3.57 -1.19 23.24
C TYR A 332 -3.41 -2.71 23.40
N VAL A 333 -2.16 -3.16 23.55
CA VAL A 333 -1.87 -4.59 23.75
C VAL A 333 -2.44 -5.06 25.09
N GLU A 334 -2.34 -4.26 26.15
CA GLU A 334 -2.94 -4.58 27.44
C GLU A 334 -4.45 -4.76 27.36
N LYS A 335 -5.14 -3.88 26.63
CA LYS A 335 -6.58 -4.04 26.35
C LYS A 335 -6.86 -5.37 25.64
N ILE A 336 -6.14 -5.68 24.56
CA ILE A 336 -6.34 -6.92 23.79
C ILE A 336 -6.15 -8.15 24.66
N VAL A 337 -5.07 -8.21 25.44
CA VAL A 337 -4.79 -9.32 26.37
C VAL A 337 -5.89 -9.43 27.42
N HIS A 338 -6.33 -8.31 28.00
CA HIS A 338 -7.39 -8.29 29.00
C HIS A 338 -8.73 -8.81 28.45
N TYR A 339 -9.15 -8.34 27.27
CA TYR A 339 -10.37 -8.83 26.61
C TYR A 339 -10.26 -10.31 26.23
N GLY A 340 -9.10 -10.75 25.72
CA GLY A 340 -8.83 -12.15 25.40
C GLY A 340 -8.98 -13.07 26.62
N ASN A 341 -8.39 -12.69 27.75
CA ASN A 341 -8.52 -13.44 29.01
C ASN A 341 -9.98 -13.46 29.51
N LYS A 342 -10.73 -12.37 29.37
CA LYS A 342 -12.14 -12.29 29.75
C LYS A 342 -13.01 -13.25 28.95
N ILE A 343 -12.75 -13.38 27.63
CA ILE A 343 -13.44 -14.32 26.76
C ILE A 343 -13.08 -15.76 27.12
N GLU A 344 -11.79 -16.06 27.31
CA GLU A 344 -11.32 -17.40 27.70
C GLU A 344 -11.96 -17.87 29.01
N ASN A 345 -12.06 -16.99 30.00
CA ASN A 345 -12.73 -17.30 31.26
C ASN A 345 -14.22 -17.58 31.08
N LYS A 346 -14.94 -16.81 30.25
CA LYS A 346 -16.34 -17.11 29.90
C LYS A 346 -16.51 -18.46 29.23
N ILE A 347 -15.61 -18.80 28.29
CA ILE A 347 -15.63 -20.10 27.59
C ILE A 347 -15.39 -21.25 28.57
N LYS A 348 -14.38 -21.14 29.47
CA LYS A 348 -14.12 -22.15 30.50
C LYS A 348 -15.33 -22.36 31.43
N ILE A 349 -16.03 -21.30 31.80
CA ILE A 349 -17.27 -21.39 32.60
C ILE A 349 -18.36 -22.15 31.84
N ILE A 350 -18.58 -21.83 30.55
CA ILE A 350 -19.57 -22.53 29.71
C ILE A 350 -19.24 -24.01 29.56
N PHE A 351 -17.98 -24.38 29.36
CA PHE A 351 -17.57 -25.79 29.27
C PHE A 351 -17.74 -26.52 30.61
N LYS A 352 -17.45 -25.86 31.74
CA LYS A 352 -17.64 -26.45 33.07
C LYS A 352 -19.12 -26.68 33.40
N LEU A 353 -20.01 -25.78 32.97
CA LEU A 353 -21.46 -25.89 33.12
C LEU A 353 -22.09 -26.96 32.19
N ARG A 354 -21.39 -27.40 31.14
CA ARG A 354 -21.85 -28.49 30.25
C ARG A 354 -21.41 -29.88 30.73
N GLN A 355 -20.51 -29.96 31.70
CA GLN A 355 -20.03 -31.22 32.30
C GLN A 355 -20.69 -31.53 33.64
N GLN A 356 -21.58 -30.65 34.12
CA GLN A 356 -22.52 -30.86 35.21
C GLN A 356 -23.90 -31.11 34.62
#